data_AF-A0A951ZE63-F1
#
_entry.id   AF-A0A951ZE63-F1
#
_cell.length_a   1.000
_cell.length_b   1.000
_cell.length_c   1.000
_cell.angle_alpha   90.00
_cell.angle_beta   90.00
_cell.angle_gamma   90.00
#
_symmetry.space_group_name_H-M   'P 1'
#
loop_
_entity.id
_entity.type
_entity.pdbx_description
1 polymer ?
#
loop_
_entity_poly.entity_id
_entity_poly.type
_entity_poly.pdbx_seq_one_letter_code
_entity_poly.pdbx_strand_id
1 'polypeptide(L)'
;MRLSPLFLGLALPAALAAQDAPRPQQQPSPRADSTRMANRLDADGQTAKAREVFAALIASAPTPAAKAASQRAMAMSYAFDGDCANTVKYEEMVMAYWRTREAEEPQNAFYQQGEMANEAARVCIDAGDLATAEKYYRLGSELGNKEPAPRTHPKSLWDFRLEHALARVAARRGDKAAAARHVAAARKALDSDSAMAVQQERFFPYLTGYVALYTGDLATAEADLTKALAMRGSERDPFFHALLGMTYEKKGDAAKAKEYYQKAYDLAANAHNPPAAYTRPFARKKLALP
;
A
#
# COMPACT_ATOMS: atom_id res chain seq x y z
N MET A 1 3.26 -69.43 28.90
CA MET A 1 3.47 -68.85 30.25
C MET A 1 3.72 -67.36 30.06
N ARG A 2 2.77 -66.49 30.51
CA ARG A 2 2.86 -65.04 30.86
C ARG A 2 3.78 -64.14 29.98
N LEU A 3 3.31 -63.07 29.33
CA LEU A 3 2.60 -61.90 29.87
C LEU A 3 2.00 -61.03 28.74
N SER A 4 0.83 -60.44 28.99
CA SER A 4 0.37 -59.16 28.40
C SER A 4 1.04 -57.97 29.12
N PRO A 5 1.07 -56.77 28.52
CA PRO A 5 0.16 -55.71 29.03
C PRO A 5 -0.53 -54.93 27.87
N LEU A 6 -1.85 -54.76 27.94
CA LEU A 6 -2.58 -53.65 28.56
C LEU A 6 -2.29 -52.28 27.94
N PHE A 7 -3.19 -51.89 27.03
CA PHE A 7 -3.46 -50.52 26.62
C PHE A 7 -3.97 -49.72 27.82
N LEU A 8 -3.29 -48.63 28.17
CA LEU A 8 -3.82 -47.57 29.02
C LEU A 8 -3.92 -46.29 28.18
N GLY A 9 -5.15 -45.89 27.87
CA GLY A 9 -5.45 -44.56 27.38
C GLY A 9 -5.25 -43.54 28.49
N LEU A 10 -4.53 -42.47 28.19
CA LEU A 10 -4.47 -41.26 29.00
C LEU A 10 -4.96 -40.11 28.14
N ALA A 11 -6.13 -39.59 28.52
CA ALA A 11 -6.72 -38.38 27.99
C ALA A 11 -5.81 -37.18 28.27
N LEU A 12 -5.51 -36.39 27.24
CA LEU A 12 -4.92 -35.07 27.38
C LEU A 12 -5.96 -34.09 27.93
N PRO A 13 -5.67 -33.31 28.98
CA PRO A 13 -6.56 -32.27 29.44
C PRO A 13 -6.54 -31.09 28.47
N ALA A 14 -7.73 -30.63 28.11
CA ALA A 14 -7.95 -29.33 27.50
C ALA A 14 -7.51 -28.22 28.47
N ALA A 15 -6.46 -27.48 28.12
CA ALA A 15 -6.13 -26.23 28.77
C ALA A 15 -6.86 -25.08 28.07
N LEU A 16 -7.88 -24.57 28.75
CA LEU A 16 -8.58 -23.33 28.43
C LEU A 16 -7.61 -22.14 28.31
N ALA A 17 -7.92 -21.27 27.33
CA ALA A 17 -7.79 -19.81 27.38
C ALA A 17 -6.64 -19.24 28.22
N ALA A 18 -5.48 -19.05 27.59
CA ALA A 18 -4.56 -18.00 28.03
C ALA A 18 -5.16 -16.65 27.61
N GLN A 19 -5.56 -15.91 28.63
CA GLN A 19 -6.23 -14.63 28.59
C GLN A 19 -5.45 -13.57 27.80
N ASP A 20 -6.20 -12.72 27.09
CA ASP A 20 -5.78 -11.41 26.61
C ASP A 20 -5.15 -10.61 27.76
N ALA A 21 -3.82 -10.73 27.91
CA ALA A 21 -3.06 -9.75 28.65
C ALA A 21 -3.01 -8.48 27.79
N PRO A 22 -3.54 -7.32 28.26
CA PRO A 22 -3.38 -6.08 27.53
C PRO A 22 -1.89 -5.79 27.39
N ARG A 23 -1.41 -5.70 26.13
CA ARG A 23 -0.05 -5.26 25.85
C ARG A 23 0.16 -3.93 26.59
N PRO A 24 1.25 -3.76 27.35
CA PRO A 24 1.51 -2.50 28.03
C PRO A 24 1.53 -1.40 26.97
N GLN A 25 0.64 -0.40 27.11
CA GLN A 25 0.67 0.81 26.31
C GLN A 25 2.02 1.48 26.57
N GLN A 26 2.98 1.27 25.66
CA GLN A 26 4.23 2.02 25.67
C GLN A 26 3.89 3.50 25.61
N GLN A 27 4.30 4.25 26.63
CA GLN A 27 4.16 5.69 26.65
C GLN A 27 4.79 6.28 25.37
N PRO A 28 4.13 7.25 24.71
CA PRO A 28 4.68 7.87 23.51
C PRO A 28 6.09 8.40 23.77
N SER A 29 7.05 8.02 22.93
CA SER A 29 8.42 8.54 23.03
C SER A 29 8.53 9.90 22.33
N PRO A 30 9.47 10.78 22.71
CA PRO A 30 9.69 12.06 22.02
C PRO A 30 9.88 11.92 20.50
N ARG A 31 10.47 10.80 20.05
CA ARG A 31 10.61 10.45 18.64
C ARG A 31 9.25 10.17 17.99
N ALA A 32 8.41 9.37 18.63
CA ALA A 32 7.07 9.06 18.13
C ALA A 32 6.20 10.33 18.06
N ASP A 33 6.35 11.25 19.01
CA ASP A 33 5.64 12.53 19.03
C ASP A 33 6.08 13.42 17.86
N SER A 34 7.39 13.49 17.62
CA SER A 34 7.97 14.21 16.48
C SER A 34 7.48 13.65 15.14
N THR A 35 7.41 12.31 14.98
CA THR A 35 6.83 11.69 13.79
C THR A 35 5.36 12.06 13.61
N ARG A 36 4.54 11.98 14.68
CA ARG A 36 3.12 12.35 14.58
C ARG A 36 2.92 13.83 14.26
N MET A 37 3.81 14.70 14.76
CA MET A 37 3.82 16.12 14.41
C MET A 37 4.14 16.32 12.92
N ALA A 38 5.20 15.69 12.41
CA ALA A 38 5.59 15.79 11.01
C ALA A 38 4.51 15.25 10.06
N ASN A 39 3.89 14.12 10.38
CA ASN A 39 2.78 13.57 9.59
C ASN A 39 1.58 14.54 9.50
N ARG A 40 1.26 15.25 10.60
CA ARG A 40 0.21 16.29 10.59
C ARG A 40 0.60 17.49 9.73
N LEU A 41 1.85 17.93 9.84
CA LEU A 41 2.37 19.01 9.00
C LEU A 41 2.24 18.67 7.50
N ASP A 42 2.56 17.43 7.09
CA ASP A 42 2.33 16.98 5.71
C ASP A 42 0.85 17.01 5.33
N ALA A 43 -0.04 16.47 6.18
CA ALA A 43 -1.48 16.42 5.92
C ALA A 43 -2.14 17.82 5.81
N ASP A 44 -1.54 18.81 6.47
CA ASP A 44 -1.92 20.23 6.42
C ASP A 44 -1.26 20.98 5.25
N GLY A 45 -0.41 20.32 4.46
CA GLY A 45 0.33 20.94 3.35
C GLY A 45 1.56 21.75 3.77
N GLN A 46 1.97 21.69 5.03
CA GLN A 46 3.20 22.30 5.54
C GLN A 46 4.40 21.35 5.35
N THR A 47 4.53 20.78 4.16
CA THR A 47 5.46 19.68 3.84
C THR A 47 6.93 20.09 4.03
N ALA A 48 7.29 21.35 3.77
CA ALA A 48 8.64 21.86 4.06
C ALA A 48 9.02 21.73 5.55
N LYS A 49 8.11 22.13 6.46
CA LYS A 49 8.33 22.00 7.91
C LYS A 49 8.34 20.55 8.36
N ALA A 50 7.49 19.70 7.76
CA ALA A 50 7.51 18.26 8.03
C ALA A 50 8.87 17.65 7.69
N ARG A 51 9.45 18.01 6.55
CA ARG A 51 10.77 17.55 6.11
C ARG A 51 11.90 18.00 7.03
N GLU A 52 11.84 19.20 7.61
CA GLU A 52 12.81 19.62 8.64
C GLU A 52 12.80 18.67 9.84
N VAL A 53 11.60 18.32 10.33
CA VAL A 53 11.44 17.38 11.45
C VAL A 53 11.93 15.98 11.07
N PHE A 54 11.56 15.48 9.88
CA PHE A 54 12.04 14.17 9.42
C PHE A 54 13.56 14.15 9.22
N ALA A 55 14.17 15.23 8.73
CA ALA A 55 15.62 15.34 8.60
C ALA A 55 16.32 15.23 9.97
N ALA A 56 15.81 15.92 10.98
CA ALA A 56 16.31 15.79 12.36
C ALA A 56 16.14 14.36 12.88
N LEU A 57 14.99 13.73 12.64
CA LEU A 57 14.73 12.33 13.01
C LEU A 57 15.69 11.34 12.34
N ILE A 58 16.05 11.56 11.07
CA ILE A 58 17.03 10.75 10.34
C ILE A 58 18.43 10.94 10.93
N ALA A 59 18.82 12.19 11.22
CA ALA A 59 20.14 12.52 11.75
C ALA A 59 20.35 11.97 13.17
N SER A 60 19.32 12.00 14.01
CA SER A 60 19.38 11.54 15.42
C SER A 60 18.89 10.11 15.61
N ALA A 61 18.80 9.30 14.55
CA ALA A 61 18.25 7.96 14.63
C ALA A 61 19.13 7.04 15.50
N PRO A 62 18.58 6.38 16.53
CA PRO A 62 19.38 5.56 17.45
C PRO A 62 19.83 4.22 16.86
N THR A 63 19.19 3.77 15.78
CA THR A 63 19.51 2.50 15.10
C THR A 63 19.35 2.66 13.59
N PRO A 64 20.01 1.80 12.78
CA PRO A 64 19.78 1.75 11.34
C PRO A 64 18.30 1.53 10.97
N ALA A 65 17.59 0.69 11.72
CA ALA A 65 16.15 0.45 11.53
C ALA A 65 15.32 1.72 11.77
N ALA A 66 15.62 2.46 12.85
CA ALA A 66 14.95 3.72 13.15
C ALA A 66 15.26 4.81 12.10
N LYS A 67 16.45 4.78 11.51
CA LYS A 67 16.85 5.67 10.41
C LYS A 67 16.05 5.33 9.14
N ALA A 68 15.97 4.06 8.77
CA ALA A 68 15.19 3.58 7.63
C ALA A 68 13.70 3.93 7.77
N ALA A 69 13.12 3.75 8.96
CA ALA A 69 11.74 4.17 9.23
C ALA A 69 11.51 5.68 9.01
N SER A 70 12.46 6.53 9.42
CA SER A 70 12.35 7.98 9.16
C SER A 70 12.65 8.38 7.72
N GLN A 71 13.48 7.62 7.00
CA GLN A 71 13.69 7.79 5.56
C GLN A 71 12.41 7.46 4.78
N ARG A 72 11.70 6.38 5.13
CA ARG A 72 10.39 6.06 4.55
C ARG A 72 9.37 7.17 4.80
N ALA A 73 9.33 7.73 6.01
CA ALA A 73 8.46 8.86 6.31
C ALA A 73 8.84 10.12 5.50
N MET A 74 10.14 10.39 5.34
CA MET A 74 10.60 11.45 4.45
C MET A 74 10.17 11.21 2.99
N ALA A 75 10.23 9.96 2.49
CA ALA A 75 9.74 9.62 1.16
C ALA A 75 8.25 9.97 0.99
N MET A 76 7.41 9.60 1.97
CA MET A 76 5.99 9.95 1.94
C MET A 76 5.76 11.46 2.04
N SER A 77 6.58 12.21 2.78
CA SER A 77 6.49 13.68 2.80
C SER A 77 6.73 14.31 1.42
N TYR A 78 7.66 13.77 0.63
CA TYR A 78 7.80 14.17 -0.79
C TYR A 78 6.62 13.72 -1.65
N ALA A 79 6.01 12.57 -1.34
CA ALA A 79 4.81 12.11 -2.03
C ALA A 79 3.61 13.06 -1.87
N PHE A 80 3.47 13.77 -0.73
CA PHE A 80 2.44 14.80 -0.54
C PHE A 80 2.58 15.99 -1.51
N ASP A 81 3.78 16.22 -2.03
CA ASP A 81 4.04 17.23 -3.07
C ASP A 81 4.02 16.63 -4.49
N GLY A 82 3.73 15.33 -4.64
CA GLY A 82 3.80 14.62 -5.91
C GLY A 82 5.23 14.43 -6.44
N ASP A 83 6.25 14.55 -5.57
CA ASP A 83 7.65 14.45 -5.97
C ASP A 83 8.11 12.99 -6.01
N CYS A 84 7.86 12.34 -7.15
CA CYS A 84 8.29 10.98 -7.43
C CYS A 84 9.81 10.81 -7.30
N ALA A 85 10.61 11.78 -7.77
CA ALA A 85 12.06 11.65 -7.81
C ALA A 85 12.67 11.60 -6.40
N ASN A 86 12.26 12.51 -5.50
CA ASN A 86 12.73 12.45 -4.12
C ASN A 86 12.10 11.30 -3.33
N THR A 87 10.84 10.92 -3.61
CA THR A 87 10.24 9.72 -3.02
C THR A 87 11.11 8.49 -3.32
N VAL A 88 11.43 8.26 -4.60
CA VAL A 88 12.30 7.17 -5.04
C VAL A 88 13.65 7.21 -4.34
N LYS A 89 14.30 8.37 -4.29
CA LYS A 89 15.60 8.54 -3.63
C LYS A 89 15.58 8.06 -2.18
N TYR A 90 14.55 8.40 -1.41
CA TYR A 90 14.46 7.99 -0.02
C TYR A 90 14.04 6.51 0.13
N GLU A 91 13.13 6.00 -0.70
CA GLU A 91 12.78 4.57 -0.71
C GLU A 91 13.99 3.68 -1.07
N GLU A 92 14.88 4.14 -1.95
CA GLU A 92 16.14 3.46 -2.24
C GLU A 92 17.07 3.37 -1.04
N MET A 93 17.08 4.38 -0.16
CA MET A 93 17.82 4.29 1.10
C MET A 93 17.21 3.25 2.05
N VAL A 94 15.89 3.12 2.07
CA VAL A 94 15.19 2.10 2.87
C VAL A 94 15.44 0.71 2.31
N MET A 95 15.42 0.54 0.99
CA MET A 95 15.81 -0.71 0.33
C MET A 95 17.26 -1.07 0.62
N ALA A 96 18.19 -0.09 0.64
CA ALA A 96 19.58 -0.31 1.00
C ALA A 96 19.72 -0.82 2.45
N TYR A 97 18.92 -0.32 3.39
CA TYR A 97 18.84 -0.88 4.74
C TYR A 97 18.37 -2.34 4.69
N TRP A 98 17.27 -2.65 4.01
CA TRP A 98 16.76 -4.02 3.95
C TRP A 98 17.71 -4.99 3.24
N ARG A 99 18.51 -4.53 2.28
CA ARG A 99 19.59 -5.34 1.69
C ARG A 99 20.60 -5.81 2.74
N THR A 100 20.91 -5.00 3.75
CA THR A 100 21.80 -5.42 4.85
C THR A 100 21.22 -6.56 5.70
N ARG A 101 19.91 -6.81 5.59
CA ARG A 101 19.16 -7.81 6.36
C ARG A 101 18.95 -9.11 5.60
N GLU A 102 19.40 -9.23 4.36
CA GLU A 102 19.17 -10.42 3.53
C GLU A 102 19.75 -11.70 4.15
N ALA A 103 20.89 -11.62 4.85
CA ALA A 103 21.49 -12.79 5.48
C ALA A 103 20.80 -13.18 6.80
N GLU A 104 20.42 -12.19 7.61
CA GLU A 104 19.87 -12.41 8.96
C GLU A 104 18.35 -12.62 8.96
N GLU A 105 17.63 -11.98 8.03
CA GLU A 105 16.18 -11.98 7.92
C GLU A 105 15.72 -12.14 6.45
N PRO A 106 16.18 -13.16 5.69
CA PRO A 106 15.99 -13.22 4.25
C PRO A 106 14.52 -13.09 3.79
N GLN A 107 13.59 -13.74 4.50
CA GLN A 107 12.16 -13.68 4.15
C GLN A 107 11.61 -12.25 4.26
N ASN A 108 11.94 -11.56 5.35
CA ASN A 108 11.48 -10.20 5.59
C ASN A 108 12.22 -9.19 4.70
N ALA A 109 13.54 -9.34 4.54
CA ALA A 109 14.37 -8.43 3.78
C ALA A 109 13.96 -8.30 2.31
N PHE A 110 13.77 -9.42 1.61
CA PHE A 110 13.34 -9.40 0.21
C PHE A 110 11.90 -8.92 0.05
N TYR A 111 11.01 -9.31 0.97
CA TYR A 111 9.64 -8.81 1.00
C TYR A 111 9.62 -7.28 1.13
N GLN A 112 10.33 -6.73 2.11
CA GLN A 112 10.36 -5.29 2.36
C GLN A 112 11.01 -4.52 1.22
N GLN A 113 12.09 -5.03 0.63
CA GLN A 113 12.66 -4.45 -0.59
C GLN A 113 11.63 -4.37 -1.72
N GLY A 114 10.86 -5.45 -1.93
CA GLY A 114 9.76 -5.47 -2.90
C GLY A 114 8.67 -4.45 -2.60
N GLU A 115 8.29 -4.30 -1.33
CA GLU A 115 7.25 -3.36 -0.91
C GLU A 115 7.69 -1.89 -1.01
N MET A 116 8.94 -1.54 -0.68
CA MET A 116 9.44 -0.17 -0.84
C MET A 116 9.51 0.23 -2.32
N ALA A 117 9.90 -0.69 -3.21
CA ALA A 117 9.84 -0.44 -4.64
C ALA A 117 8.37 -0.24 -5.13
N ASN A 118 7.44 -1.09 -4.67
CA ASN A 118 6.02 -0.92 -4.99
C ASN A 118 5.43 0.39 -4.44
N GLU A 119 5.89 0.83 -3.26
CA GLU A 119 5.48 2.09 -2.63
C GLU A 119 5.97 3.30 -3.43
N ALA A 120 7.24 3.34 -3.82
CA ALA A 120 7.79 4.34 -4.73
C ALA A 120 7.00 4.39 -6.05
N ALA A 121 6.72 3.21 -6.62
CA ALA A 121 5.97 3.11 -7.87
C ALA A 121 4.54 3.65 -7.77
N ARG A 122 3.85 3.46 -6.63
CA ARG A 122 2.50 4.02 -6.36
C ARG A 122 2.54 5.55 -6.37
N VAL A 123 3.56 6.15 -5.76
CA VAL A 123 3.71 7.61 -5.78
C VAL A 123 4.00 8.09 -7.20
N CYS A 124 4.86 7.40 -7.95
CA CYS A 124 5.23 7.81 -9.30
C CYS A 124 4.06 7.71 -10.31
N ILE A 125 3.21 6.68 -10.23
CA ILE A 125 2.02 6.61 -11.11
C ILE A 125 1.06 7.76 -10.80
N ASP A 126 0.91 8.12 -9.53
CA ASP A 126 0.03 9.21 -9.09
C ASP A 126 0.59 10.60 -9.48
N ALA A 127 1.92 10.76 -9.44
CA ALA A 127 2.65 11.92 -9.97
C ALA A 127 2.65 12.00 -11.52
N GLY A 128 2.25 10.92 -12.20
CA GLY A 128 2.22 10.84 -13.66
C GLY A 128 3.53 10.41 -14.32
N ASP A 129 4.57 10.09 -13.54
CA ASP A 129 5.79 9.46 -14.06
C ASP A 129 5.57 7.94 -14.25
N LEU A 130 4.91 7.61 -15.35
CA LEU A 130 4.50 6.26 -15.67
C LEU A 130 5.69 5.36 -16.04
N ALA A 131 6.82 5.92 -16.48
CA ALA A 131 8.02 5.16 -16.82
C ALA A 131 8.72 4.70 -15.53
N THR A 132 8.93 5.62 -14.59
CA THR A 132 9.49 5.29 -13.27
C THR A 132 8.55 4.36 -12.50
N ALA A 133 7.24 4.60 -12.52
CA ALA A 133 6.28 3.70 -11.87
C ALA A 133 6.41 2.25 -12.37
N GLU A 134 6.43 2.03 -13.69
CA GLU A 134 6.62 0.70 -14.25
C GLU A 134 7.95 0.06 -13.83
N LYS A 135 9.06 0.82 -13.92
CA LYS A 135 10.39 0.36 -13.51
C LYS A 135 10.37 -0.17 -12.08
N TYR A 136 9.80 0.59 -11.14
CA TYR A 136 9.80 0.21 -9.73
C TYR A 136 8.79 -0.90 -9.39
N TYR A 137 7.65 -0.99 -10.08
CA TYR A 137 6.77 -2.16 -9.92
C TYR A 137 7.43 -3.46 -10.38
N ARG A 138 8.18 -3.43 -11.50
CA ARG A 138 8.95 -4.59 -11.97
C ARG A 138 10.07 -4.95 -10.99
N LEU A 139 10.81 -3.96 -10.51
CA LEU A 139 11.83 -4.14 -9.49
C LEU A 139 11.25 -4.76 -8.21
N GLY A 140 10.08 -4.29 -7.77
CA GLY A 140 9.41 -4.82 -6.59
C GLY A 140 9.09 -6.32 -6.70
N SER A 141 8.56 -6.74 -7.85
CA SER A 141 8.31 -8.15 -8.15
C SER A 141 9.60 -8.96 -8.28
N GLU A 142 10.65 -8.40 -8.88
CA GLU A 142 11.97 -9.05 -8.97
C GLU A 142 12.55 -9.33 -7.57
N LEU A 143 12.61 -8.30 -6.71
CA LEU A 143 13.17 -8.38 -5.37
C LEU A 143 12.35 -9.31 -4.48
N GLY A 144 11.03 -9.16 -4.48
CA GLY A 144 10.14 -10.03 -3.72
C GLY A 144 10.22 -11.50 -4.11
N ASN A 145 10.56 -11.79 -5.37
CA ASN A 145 10.75 -13.16 -5.84
C ASN A 145 12.11 -13.78 -5.48
N LYS A 146 13.05 -13.01 -4.91
CA LYS A 146 14.34 -13.52 -4.39
C LYS A 146 14.22 -14.17 -3.00
N GLU A 147 13.05 -14.12 -2.37
CA GLU A 147 12.81 -14.84 -1.11
C GLU A 147 13.19 -16.33 -1.22
N PRO A 148 14.07 -16.84 -0.33
CA PRO A 148 14.52 -18.23 -0.38
C PRO A 148 13.45 -19.20 0.12
N ALA A 149 13.62 -20.49 -0.20
CA ALA A 149 12.77 -21.54 0.35
C ALA A 149 13.08 -21.80 1.84
N PRO A 150 12.07 -22.14 2.67
CA PRO A 150 10.64 -22.11 2.37
C PRO A 150 10.11 -20.67 2.31
N ARG A 151 9.28 -20.37 1.30
CA ARG A 151 8.73 -19.03 1.09
C ARG A 151 7.55 -18.78 2.01
N THR A 152 7.51 -17.58 2.58
CA THR A 152 6.35 -17.01 3.28
C THR A 152 5.46 -16.21 2.35
N HIS A 153 6.01 -15.70 1.23
CA HIS A 153 5.24 -15.02 0.19
C HIS A 153 5.30 -15.81 -1.12
N PRO A 154 4.17 -16.37 -1.58
CA PRO A 154 4.16 -17.17 -2.79
C PRO A 154 4.46 -16.30 -4.01
N LYS A 155 5.07 -16.89 -5.04
CA LYS A 155 5.34 -16.19 -6.30
C LYS A 155 4.05 -15.61 -6.94
N SER A 156 2.93 -16.31 -6.78
CA SER A 156 1.60 -15.88 -7.23
C SER A 156 1.19 -14.50 -6.67
N LEU A 157 1.62 -14.15 -5.44
CA LEU A 157 1.37 -12.84 -4.85
C LEU A 157 2.08 -11.73 -5.65
N TRP A 158 3.36 -11.93 -5.98
CA TRP A 158 4.16 -10.98 -6.74
C TRP A 158 3.70 -10.87 -8.19
N ASP A 159 3.25 -11.98 -8.77
CA ASP A 159 2.66 -12.00 -10.12
C ASP A 159 1.35 -11.21 -10.14
N PHE A 160 0.43 -11.46 -9.20
CA PHE A 160 -0.81 -10.69 -9.07
C PHE A 160 -0.55 -9.19 -8.90
N ARG A 161 0.36 -8.82 -7.99
CA ARG A 161 0.69 -7.41 -7.70
C ARG A 161 1.29 -6.71 -8.91
N LEU A 162 2.18 -7.38 -9.64
CA LEU A 162 2.80 -6.82 -10.85
C LEU A 162 1.77 -6.62 -11.94
N GLU A 163 0.96 -7.63 -12.26
CA GLU A 163 -0.07 -7.54 -13.30
C GLU A 163 -1.13 -6.48 -12.95
N HIS A 164 -1.56 -6.43 -11.70
CA HIS A 164 -2.44 -5.38 -11.20
C HIS A 164 -1.81 -3.98 -11.38
N ALA A 165 -0.51 -3.82 -11.15
CA ALA A 165 0.16 -2.55 -11.30
C ALA A 165 0.34 -2.14 -12.77
N LEU A 166 0.77 -3.07 -13.63
CA LEU A 166 0.97 -2.82 -15.05
C LEU A 166 -0.34 -2.52 -15.78
N ALA A 167 -1.46 -3.14 -15.37
CA ALA A 167 -2.78 -2.77 -15.85
C ALA A 167 -3.12 -1.29 -15.59
N ARG A 168 -2.85 -0.81 -14.37
CA ARG A 168 -3.06 0.60 -14.00
C ARG A 168 -2.14 1.54 -14.78
N VAL A 169 -0.86 1.18 -14.93
CA VAL A 169 0.08 1.96 -15.74
C VAL A 169 -0.36 2.03 -17.20
N ALA A 170 -0.75 0.91 -17.80
CA ALA A 170 -1.24 0.86 -19.17
C ALA A 170 -2.51 1.70 -19.38
N ALA A 171 -3.46 1.62 -18.44
CA ALA A 171 -4.66 2.46 -18.47
C ALA A 171 -4.31 3.96 -18.41
N ARG A 172 -3.34 4.35 -17.58
CA ARG A 172 -2.84 5.73 -17.48
C ARG A 172 -2.11 6.21 -18.75
N ARG A 173 -1.55 5.30 -19.54
CA ARG A 173 -1.00 5.59 -20.87
C ARG A 173 -2.05 5.64 -21.99
N GLY A 174 -3.31 5.30 -21.68
CA GLY A 174 -4.37 5.16 -22.67
C GLY A 174 -4.32 3.85 -23.48
N ASP A 175 -3.41 2.92 -23.14
CA ASP A 175 -3.31 1.62 -23.80
C ASP A 175 -4.33 0.63 -23.22
N LYS A 176 -5.56 0.71 -23.75
CA LYS A 176 -6.68 -0.14 -23.33
C LYS A 176 -6.40 -1.63 -23.53
N ALA A 177 -5.72 -1.99 -24.62
CA ALA A 177 -5.44 -3.37 -24.97
C ALA A 177 -4.43 -3.98 -24.00
N ALA A 178 -3.34 -3.27 -23.69
CA ALA A 178 -2.40 -3.71 -22.66
C ALA A 178 -3.04 -3.78 -21.27
N ALA A 179 -3.84 -2.78 -20.91
CA ALA A 179 -4.54 -2.78 -19.62
C ALA A 179 -5.42 -4.03 -19.47
N ALA A 180 -6.22 -4.37 -20.50
CA ALA A 180 -7.07 -5.55 -20.49
C ALA A 180 -6.26 -6.87 -20.38
N ARG A 181 -5.12 -6.98 -21.08
CA ARG A 181 -4.24 -8.16 -20.96
C ARG A 181 -3.73 -8.34 -19.52
N HIS A 182 -3.28 -7.26 -18.89
CA HIS A 182 -2.79 -7.29 -17.52
C HIS A 182 -3.90 -7.57 -16.49
N VAL A 183 -5.13 -7.06 -16.70
CA VAL A 183 -6.29 -7.42 -15.87
C VAL A 183 -6.58 -8.93 -15.95
N ALA A 184 -6.57 -9.50 -17.15
CA ALA A 184 -6.78 -10.93 -17.34
C ALA A 184 -5.68 -11.78 -16.67
N ALA A 185 -4.42 -11.33 -16.75
CA ALA A 185 -3.30 -12.00 -16.07
C ALA A 185 -3.42 -11.92 -14.54
N ALA A 186 -3.84 -10.77 -13.98
CA ALA A 186 -4.10 -10.64 -12.55
C ALA A 186 -5.23 -11.57 -12.08
N ARG A 187 -6.33 -11.69 -12.84
CA ARG A 187 -7.40 -12.68 -12.58
C ARG A 187 -6.85 -14.10 -12.57
N LYS A 188 -6.07 -14.47 -13.60
CA LYS A 188 -5.45 -15.80 -13.70
C LYS A 188 -4.57 -16.11 -12.49
N ALA A 189 -3.81 -15.14 -11.98
CA ALA A 189 -2.99 -15.33 -10.79
C ALA A 189 -3.84 -15.68 -9.56
N LEU A 190 -4.96 -14.98 -9.35
CA LEU A 190 -5.93 -15.29 -8.28
C LEU A 190 -6.57 -16.68 -8.46
N ASP A 191 -6.95 -17.05 -9.68
CA ASP A 191 -7.54 -18.36 -9.98
C ASP A 191 -6.58 -19.53 -9.74
N SER A 192 -5.29 -19.29 -9.96
CA SER A 192 -4.26 -20.33 -9.87
C SER A 192 -3.78 -20.65 -8.45
N ASP A 193 -4.08 -19.79 -7.47
CA ASP A 193 -3.63 -19.93 -6.08
C ASP A 193 -4.72 -19.45 -5.11
N SER A 194 -5.58 -20.39 -4.71
CA SER A 194 -6.72 -20.10 -3.84
C SER A 194 -6.31 -19.64 -2.44
N ALA A 195 -5.15 -20.06 -1.94
CA ALA A 195 -4.65 -19.66 -0.62
C ALA A 195 -4.22 -18.19 -0.63
N MET A 196 -3.48 -17.76 -1.67
CA MET A 196 -3.13 -16.36 -1.88
C MET A 196 -4.38 -15.50 -2.15
N ALA A 197 -5.34 -16.03 -2.93
CA ALA A 197 -6.55 -15.32 -3.32
C ALA A 197 -7.42 -14.90 -2.13
N VAL A 198 -7.45 -15.66 -1.03
CA VAL A 198 -8.19 -15.30 0.21
C VAL A 198 -7.90 -13.86 0.65
N GLN A 199 -6.65 -13.40 0.50
CA GLN A 199 -6.27 -12.06 0.91
C GLN A 199 -6.32 -11.03 -0.23
N GLN A 200 -6.15 -11.46 -1.48
CA GLN A 200 -5.95 -10.54 -2.61
C GLN A 200 -7.21 -10.28 -3.45
N GLU A 201 -8.17 -11.21 -3.46
CA GLU A 201 -9.40 -11.13 -4.29
C GLU A 201 -10.17 -9.82 -4.07
N ARG A 202 -10.15 -9.31 -2.82
CA ARG A 202 -10.80 -8.04 -2.47
C ARG A 202 -10.30 -6.81 -3.23
N PHE A 203 -9.08 -6.87 -3.79
CA PHE A 203 -8.51 -5.75 -4.55
C PHE A 203 -8.86 -5.81 -6.04
N PHE A 204 -9.46 -6.90 -6.51
CA PHE A 204 -9.78 -7.04 -7.93
C PHE A 204 -10.81 -6.01 -8.43
N PRO A 205 -11.90 -5.68 -7.69
CA PRO A 205 -12.81 -4.59 -8.09
C PRO A 205 -12.12 -3.22 -8.16
N TYR A 206 -11.14 -2.96 -7.28
CA TYR A 206 -10.34 -1.75 -7.37
C TYR A 206 -9.54 -1.71 -8.68
N LEU A 207 -8.91 -2.81 -9.07
CA LEU A 207 -8.19 -2.90 -10.34
C LEU A 207 -9.09 -2.58 -11.54
N THR A 208 -10.21 -3.29 -11.66
CA THR A 208 -11.10 -3.16 -12.82
C THR A 208 -11.75 -1.78 -12.86
N GLY A 209 -12.19 -1.26 -11.72
CA GLY A 209 -12.72 0.10 -11.60
C GLY A 209 -11.70 1.19 -11.96
N TYR A 210 -10.44 1.05 -11.53
CA TYR A 210 -9.37 1.97 -11.89
C TYR A 210 -9.10 1.96 -13.40
N VAL A 211 -8.96 0.78 -14.00
CA VAL A 211 -8.73 0.66 -15.45
C VAL A 211 -9.90 1.30 -16.21
N ALA A 212 -11.13 0.96 -15.85
CA ALA A 212 -12.34 1.51 -16.46
C ALA A 212 -12.38 3.05 -16.41
N LEU A 213 -12.08 3.64 -15.25
CA LEU A 213 -12.02 5.11 -15.06
C LEU A 213 -11.05 5.76 -16.05
N TYR A 214 -9.83 5.23 -16.17
CA TYR A 214 -8.79 5.83 -17.01
C TYR A 214 -8.91 5.46 -18.49
N THR A 215 -9.68 4.42 -18.84
CA THR A 215 -10.01 4.09 -20.23
C THR A 215 -11.37 4.62 -20.70
N GLY A 216 -12.12 5.29 -19.82
CA GLY A 216 -13.36 5.99 -20.16
C GLY A 216 -14.64 5.15 -20.08
N ASP A 217 -14.60 3.95 -19.51
CA ASP A 217 -15.80 3.17 -19.20
C ASP A 217 -16.32 3.58 -17.81
N LEU A 218 -17.05 4.69 -17.76
CA LEU A 218 -17.48 5.31 -16.51
C LEU A 218 -18.56 4.51 -15.79
N ALA A 219 -19.30 3.66 -16.50
CA ALA A 219 -20.31 2.78 -15.88
C ALA A 219 -19.62 1.65 -15.10
N THR A 220 -18.65 0.98 -15.71
CA THR A 220 -17.84 -0.04 -15.03
C THR A 220 -17.01 0.58 -13.90
N ALA A 221 -16.46 1.78 -14.10
CA ALA A 221 -15.72 2.49 -13.06
C ALA A 221 -16.57 2.74 -11.80
N GLU A 222 -17.80 3.24 -11.94
CA GLU A 222 -18.69 3.45 -10.80
C GLU A 222 -19.05 2.13 -10.11
N ALA A 223 -19.45 1.11 -10.87
CA ALA A 223 -19.88 -0.17 -10.33
C ALA A 223 -18.77 -0.84 -9.52
N ASP A 224 -17.57 -0.96 -10.09
CA ASP A 224 -16.47 -1.72 -9.50
C ASP A 224 -15.77 -0.96 -8.37
N LEU A 225 -15.65 0.37 -8.46
CA LEU A 225 -15.12 1.17 -7.33
C LEU A 225 -16.11 1.21 -6.16
N THR A 226 -17.42 1.22 -6.42
CA THR A 226 -18.44 1.07 -5.36
C THR A 226 -18.33 -0.30 -4.70
N LYS A 227 -18.15 -1.36 -5.49
CA LYS A 227 -17.89 -2.71 -4.97
C LYS A 227 -16.61 -2.76 -4.14
N ALA A 228 -15.53 -2.10 -4.58
CA ALA A 228 -14.27 -2.03 -3.84
C ALA A 228 -14.47 -1.36 -2.46
N LEU A 229 -15.23 -0.27 -2.38
CA LEU A 229 -15.56 0.36 -1.09
C LEU A 229 -16.43 -0.50 -0.18
N ALA A 230 -17.30 -1.34 -0.74
CA ALA A 230 -18.14 -2.25 0.03
C ALA A 230 -17.37 -3.46 0.60
N MET A 231 -16.11 -3.67 0.19
CA MET A 231 -15.27 -4.73 0.75
C MET A 231 -14.83 -4.39 2.17
N ARG A 232 -14.94 -5.38 3.07
CA ARG A 232 -14.53 -5.25 4.48
C ARG A 232 -13.12 -4.66 4.61
N GLY A 233 -13.01 -3.55 5.33
CA GLY A 233 -11.74 -2.86 5.60
C GLY A 233 -11.33 -1.85 4.51
N SER A 234 -12.15 -1.66 3.47
CA SER A 234 -11.91 -0.68 2.40
C SER A 234 -12.85 0.53 2.45
N GLU A 235 -13.85 0.50 3.34
CA GLU A 235 -14.94 1.50 3.41
C GLU A 235 -14.41 2.91 3.70
N ARG A 236 -13.25 2.97 4.38
CA ARG A 236 -12.57 4.20 4.80
C ARG A 236 -11.32 4.51 3.97
N ASP A 237 -11.08 3.82 2.85
CA ASP A 237 -9.93 4.09 2.00
C ASP A 237 -10.13 5.43 1.26
N PRO A 238 -9.34 6.48 1.56
CA PRO A 238 -9.53 7.79 0.96
C PRO A 238 -9.35 7.77 -0.56
N PHE A 239 -8.49 6.90 -1.07
CA PHE A 239 -8.18 6.85 -2.50
C PHE A 239 -9.36 6.31 -3.30
N PHE A 240 -10.09 5.31 -2.78
CA PHE A 240 -11.27 4.80 -3.47
C PHE A 240 -12.40 5.84 -3.53
N HIS A 241 -12.58 6.64 -2.47
CA HIS A 241 -13.48 7.80 -2.50
C HIS A 241 -13.02 8.83 -3.54
N ALA A 242 -11.72 9.13 -3.62
CA ALA A 242 -11.19 10.05 -4.64
C ALA A 242 -11.46 9.57 -6.07
N LEU A 243 -11.26 8.27 -6.34
CA LEU A 243 -11.53 7.68 -7.65
C LEU A 243 -13.01 7.74 -8.01
N LEU A 244 -13.93 7.49 -7.08
CA LEU A 244 -15.37 7.71 -7.33
C LEU A 244 -15.70 9.18 -7.59
N GLY A 245 -15.07 10.11 -6.87
CA GLY A 245 -15.20 11.53 -7.15
C GLY A 245 -14.78 11.87 -8.58
N MET A 246 -13.65 11.33 -9.06
CA MET A 246 -13.21 11.45 -10.45
C MET A 246 -14.19 10.83 -11.45
N THR A 247 -14.76 9.67 -11.12
CA THR A 247 -15.78 9.02 -11.96
C THR A 247 -17.01 9.91 -12.11
N TYR A 248 -17.57 10.43 -11.01
CA TYR A 248 -18.74 11.32 -11.06
C TYR A 248 -18.45 12.65 -11.75
N GLU A 249 -17.27 13.22 -11.54
CA GLU A 249 -16.82 14.42 -12.27
C GLU A 249 -16.83 14.18 -13.78
N LYS A 250 -16.25 13.07 -14.25
CA LYS A 250 -16.24 12.70 -15.68
C LYS A 250 -17.63 12.38 -16.23
N LYS A 251 -18.56 11.95 -15.39
CA LYS A 251 -19.98 11.75 -15.74
C LYS A 251 -20.78 13.06 -15.80
N GLY A 252 -20.21 14.19 -15.35
CA GLY A 252 -20.89 15.47 -15.27
C GLY A 252 -21.73 15.66 -14.00
N ASP A 253 -21.65 14.75 -13.02
CA ASP A 253 -22.34 14.88 -11.73
C ASP A 253 -21.45 15.60 -10.71
N ALA A 254 -21.44 16.93 -10.80
CA ALA A 254 -20.61 17.78 -9.95
C ALA A 254 -20.97 17.66 -8.45
N ALA A 255 -22.24 17.40 -8.13
CA ALA A 255 -22.71 17.28 -6.76
C ALA A 255 -22.12 16.03 -6.09
N LYS A 256 -22.25 14.86 -6.74
CA LYS A 256 -21.64 13.63 -6.24
C LYS A 256 -20.12 13.69 -6.25
N ALA A 257 -19.52 14.29 -7.28
CA ALA A 257 -18.07 14.47 -7.32
C ALA A 257 -17.57 15.21 -6.07
N LYS A 258 -18.22 16.35 -5.73
CA LYS A 258 -17.88 17.13 -4.53
C LYS A 258 -18.05 16.32 -3.24
N GLU A 259 -19.13 15.55 -3.11
CA GLU A 259 -19.37 14.70 -1.93
C GLU A 259 -18.24 13.69 -1.72
N TYR A 260 -17.86 12.97 -2.77
CA TYR A 260 -16.79 11.98 -2.71
C TYR A 260 -15.41 12.59 -2.49
N TYR A 261 -15.13 13.76 -3.10
CA TYR A 261 -13.90 14.48 -2.81
C TYR A 261 -13.83 14.96 -1.36
N GLN A 262 -14.94 15.42 -0.77
CA GLN A 262 -14.97 15.80 0.65
C GLN A 262 -14.66 14.59 1.55
N LYS A 263 -15.33 13.45 1.32
CA LYS A 263 -15.05 12.19 2.03
C LYS A 263 -13.59 11.78 1.90
N ALA A 264 -13.04 11.82 0.69
CA ALA A 264 -11.66 11.48 0.41
C ALA A 264 -10.69 12.40 1.17
N TYR A 265 -10.94 13.71 1.17
CA TYR A 265 -10.14 14.69 1.90
C TYR A 265 -10.14 14.41 3.40
N ASP A 266 -11.31 14.21 4.01
CA ASP A 266 -11.46 14.01 5.45
C ASP A 266 -10.83 12.69 5.93
N LEU A 267 -11.00 11.61 5.16
CA LEU A 267 -10.42 10.31 5.46
C LEU A 267 -8.90 10.29 5.34
N ALA A 268 -8.32 11.11 4.45
CA ALA A 268 -6.88 11.19 4.27
C ALA A 268 -6.15 11.99 5.37
N ALA A 269 -6.87 12.74 6.22
CA ALA A 269 -6.28 13.69 7.17
C ALA A 269 -5.33 13.07 8.21
N ASN A 270 -5.47 11.78 8.51
CA ASN A 270 -4.71 11.10 9.57
C ASN A 270 -3.79 9.98 9.06
N ALA A 271 -3.63 9.86 7.73
CA ALA A 271 -2.85 8.79 7.12
C ALA A 271 -1.57 9.35 6.47
N HIS A 272 -0.48 8.60 6.57
CA HIS A 272 0.84 8.94 6.02
C HIS A 272 1.37 7.76 5.21
N ASN A 273 0.80 7.62 4.01
CA ASN A 273 1.02 6.53 3.06
C ASN A 273 0.65 7.01 1.64
N PRO A 274 0.95 6.27 0.56
CA PRO A 274 0.70 6.74 -0.79
C PRO A 274 -0.76 7.12 -1.08
N PRO A 275 -1.78 6.32 -0.69
CA PRO A 275 -3.19 6.71 -0.84
C PRO A 275 -3.51 8.09 -0.26
N ALA A 276 -3.05 8.39 0.94
CA ALA A 276 -3.30 9.67 1.59
C ALA A 276 -2.47 10.82 0.99
N ALA A 277 -1.20 10.54 0.68
CA ALA A 277 -0.27 11.51 0.09
C ALA A 277 -0.75 12.02 -1.27
N TYR A 278 -1.36 11.17 -2.10
CA TYR A 278 -2.04 11.63 -3.31
C TYR A 278 -3.39 12.29 -2.99
N THR A 279 -4.24 11.60 -2.23
CA THR A 279 -5.65 11.96 -2.10
C THR A 279 -5.85 13.29 -1.41
N ARG A 280 -5.12 13.55 -0.32
CA ARG A 280 -5.28 14.76 0.49
C ARG A 280 -5.07 16.04 -0.34
N PRO A 281 -3.91 16.28 -0.97
CA PRO A 281 -3.71 17.47 -1.81
C PRO A 281 -4.60 17.47 -3.07
N PHE A 282 -4.85 16.30 -3.67
CA PHE A 282 -5.73 16.20 -4.84
C PHE A 282 -7.16 16.67 -4.52
N ALA A 283 -7.76 16.12 -3.47
CA ALA A 283 -9.10 16.46 -3.04
C ALA A 283 -9.19 17.91 -2.56
N ARG A 284 -8.16 18.42 -1.84
CA ARG A 284 -8.07 19.84 -1.46
C ARG A 284 -8.20 20.76 -2.68
N LYS A 285 -7.44 20.47 -3.75
CA LYS A 285 -7.49 21.22 -5.01
C LYS A 285 -8.87 21.11 -5.67
N LYS A 286 -9.45 19.91 -5.73
CA LYS A 286 -10.79 19.69 -6.31
C LYS A 286 -11.91 20.41 -5.57
N LEU A 287 -11.76 20.59 -4.26
CA LEU A 287 -12.71 21.30 -3.41
C LEU A 287 -12.45 22.81 -3.32
N ALA A 288 -11.38 23.32 -3.93
CA ALA A 288 -10.91 24.70 -3.80
C ALA A 288 -10.73 25.14 -2.34
N LEU A 289 -10.23 24.23 -1.50
CA LEU A 289 -9.88 24.51 -0.10
C LEU A 289 -8.52 25.23 -0.02
N PRO A 290 -8.30 26.07 1.00
CA PRO A 290 -7.03 26.75 1.24
C PRO A 290 -5.89 25.78 1.56
#